data_AF-A0A931JZ69-F1
#
_entry.id   AF-A0A931JZ69-F1
#
_cell.length_a   1.000
_cell.length_b   1.000
_cell.length_c   1.000
_cell.angle_alpha   90.00
_cell.angle_beta   90.00
_cell.angle_gamma   90.00
#
_symmetry.space_group_name_H-M   'P 1'
#
loop_
_entity.id
_entity.type
_entity.pdbx_description
1 polymer ?
#
loop_
_entity_poly.entity_id
_entity_poly.type
_entity_poly.pdbx_seq_one_letter_code
_entity_poly.pdbx_strand_id
1 'polypeptide(L)'
;MIALRRCLPLFLCVFALAGCSGDGIKPGARGLFDLIAPPTPAEAVEMATNRWDADQRYRGTQLLSNAPFAGEAVYLALFRDNANDKDPGVRAASIRALGLHGGVEDVPLLLTRLKDEDPGVRTEAARSLQRIHSPDAVSPLLDALDPAKEGEGQVRVEAASALGQYPQSRVVEALIAAMGDEKLAINAAVQDSLRTLTGQDFGVDQAAWQTWYKQNPGLFDARAAYIYPVFRRPRRWWEYLPFVPPPPNEVAAMPVGVNPNDIGAEPSDKK
;
A
#
# COMPACT_ATOMS: atom_id res chain seq x y z
N MET A 1 -71.28 16.03 -44.70
CA MET A 1 -70.12 15.12 -44.79
C MET A 1 -68.93 15.94 -45.26
N ILE A 2 -67.91 16.12 -44.42
CA ILE A 2 -66.46 16.33 -44.68
C ILE A 2 -65.81 16.69 -43.33
N ALA A 3 -64.61 16.16 -43.14
CA ALA A 3 -63.88 15.94 -41.89
C ALA A 3 -63.38 17.18 -41.15
N LEU A 4 -63.11 17.04 -39.83
CA LEU A 4 -61.91 17.59 -39.18
C LEU A 4 -61.63 16.95 -37.81
N ARG A 5 -60.35 16.64 -37.61
CA ARG A 5 -59.67 16.01 -36.44
C ARG A 5 -59.68 16.88 -35.17
N ARG A 6 -59.34 16.24 -34.04
CA ARG A 6 -58.67 16.69 -32.78
C ARG A 6 -59.53 16.31 -31.55
N CYS A 7 -59.04 15.91 -30.39
CA CYS A 7 -57.73 15.65 -29.80
C CYS A 7 -58.01 14.73 -28.60
N LEU A 8 -57.29 13.62 -28.44
CA LEU A 8 -57.19 12.95 -27.15
C LEU A 8 -55.90 13.48 -26.50
N PRO A 9 -55.91 14.14 -25.33
CA PRO A 9 -54.68 14.56 -24.70
C PRO A 9 -54.00 13.32 -24.12
N LEU A 10 -52.89 12.94 -24.74
CA LEU A 10 -51.92 12.05 -24.12
C LEU A 10 -51.37 12.81 -22.89
N PHE A 11 -51.71 12.36 -21.69
CA PHE A 11 -51.11 12.81 -20.45
C PHE A 11 -49.62 12.44 -20.48
N LEU A 12 -48.78 13.35 -20.96
CA LEU A 12 -47.34 13.30 -20.76
C LEU A 12 -47.10 13.67 -19.29
N CYS A 13 -46.95 12.65 -18.44
CA CYS A 13 -46.37 12.82 -17.12
C CYS A 13 -44.93 13.35 -17.30
N VAL A 14 -44.79 14.67 -17.25
CA VAL A 14 -43.52 15.32 -16.97
C VAL A 14 -43.16 14.94 -15.55
N PHE A 15 -42.24 13.99 -15.38
CA PHE A 15 -41.55 13.80 -14.11
C PHE A 15 -40.71 15.06 -13.86
N ALA A 16 -41.32 16.02 -13.19
CA ALA A 16 -40.60 17.09 -12.53
C ALA A 16 -39.81 16.45 -11.38
N LEU A 17 -38.56 16.09 -11.64
CA LEU A 17 -37.57 15.85 -10.58
C LEU A 17 -37.19 17.21 -9.97
N ALA A 18 -38.15 17.80 -9.24
CA ALA A 18 -37.87 18.84 -8.28
C ALA A 18 -37.48 18.13 -6.98
N GLY A 19 -36.18 17.91 -6.78
CA GLY A 19 -35.65 17.26 -5.58
C GLY A 19 -34.16 17.47 -5.45
N CYS A 20 -33.79 18.16 -4.37
CA CYS A 20 -32.45 18.45 -3.84
C CYS A 20 -31.76 19.73 -4.32
N SER A 21 -31.39 20.52 -3.31
CA SER A 21 -30.66 21.78 -3.28
C SER A 21 -29.53 21.85 -4.30
N GLY A 22 -29.36 23.02 -4.91
CA GLY A 22 -28.38 23.30 -5.98
C GLY A 22 -26.92 23.35 -5.55
N ASP A 23 -26.42 22.32 -4.85
CA ASP A 23 -24.99 22.09 -4.60
C ASP A 23 -24.39 20.99 -5.51
N GLY A 24 -25.21 20.39 -6.39
CA GLY A 24 -24.84 19.21 -7.19
C GLY A 24 -24.44 19.46 -8.65
N ILE A 25 -24.39 20.71 -9.11
CA ILE A 25 -24.00 21.01 -10.51
C ILE A 25 -22.52 21.38 -10.54
N LYS A 26 -21.70 20.50 -11.13
CA LYS A 26 -20.28 20.77 -11.36
C LYS A 26 -20.11 22.10 -12.10
N PRO A 27 -19.33 23.07 -11.58
CA PRO A 27 -19.06 24.31 -12.29
C PRO A 27 -18.50 24.04 -13.68
N GLY A 28 -19.16 24.57 -14.72
CA GLY A 28 -18.74 24.34 -16.12
C GLY A 28 -19.30 23.08 -16.79
N ALA A 29 -20.17 22.31 -16.13
CA ALA A 29 -20.88 21.19 -16.77
C ALA A 29 -21.71 21.68 -17.97
N ARG A 30 -21.46 21.09 -19.14
CA ARG A 30 -22.13 21.41 -20.42
C ARG A 30 -23.23 20.40 -20.75
N GLY A 31 -23.32 19.29 -20.02
CA GLY A 31 -24.39 18.32 -20.17
C GLY A 31 -24.49 17.30 -19.03
N LEU A 32 -25.49 16.42 -19.13
CA LEU A 32 -25.77 15.37 -18.13
C LEU A 32 -24.58 14.41 -17.93
N PHE A 33 -23.81 14.14 -18.98
CA PHE A 33 -22.65 13.24 -18.90
C PHE A 33 -21.52 13.81 -18.05
N ASP A 34 -21.35 15.14 -17.99
CA ASP A 34 -20.33 15.78 -17.16
C ASP A 34 -20.60 15.58 -15.66
N LEU A 35 -21.87 15.43 -15.29
CA LEU A 35 -22.29 15.19 -13.91
C LEU A 35 -21.90 13.78 -13.42
N ILE A 36 -21.80 12.80 -14.33
CA ILE A 36 -21.44 11.41 -14.00
C ILE A 36 -20.02 11.03 -14.42
N ALA A 37 -19.33 11.89 -15.17
CA ALA A 37 -17.95 11.68 -15.55
C ALA A 37 -17.02 11.68 -14.31
N PRO A 38 -15.98 10.85 -14.27
CA PRO A 38 -14.95 10.95 -13.24
C PRO A 38 -14.26 12.31 -13.34
N PRO A 39 -13.73 12.83 -12.22
CA PRO A 39 -13.02 14.11 -12.22
C PRO A 39 -11.77 14.03 -13.08
N THR A 40 -11.43 15.15 -13.73
CA THR A 40 -10.18 15.27 -14.48
C THR A 40 -8.98 15.31 -13.54
N PRO A 41 -7.74 15.05 -14.01
CA PRO A 41 -6.54 15.20 -13.19
C PRO A 41 -6.40 16.60 -12.56
N ALA A 42 -6.77 17.66 -13.28
CA ALA A 42 -6.72 19.02 -12.77
C ALA A 42 -7.72 19.23 -11.61
N GLU A 43 -8.96 18.75 -11.79
CA GLU A 43 -9.98 18.78 -10.73
C GLU A 43 -9.54 17.95 -9.53
N ALA A 44 -8.90 16.79 -9.74
CA ALA A 44 -8.37 15.98 -8.64
C ALA A 44 -7.27 16.70 -7.85
N VAL A 45 -6.44 17.53 -8.49
CA VAL A 45 -5.47 18.41 -7.81
C VAL A 45 -6.18 19.51 -7.02
N GLU A 46 -7.19 20.15 -7.60
CA GLU A 46 -7.99 21.16 -6.89
C GLU A 46 -8.66 20.58 -5.65
N MET A 47 -9.21 19.37 -5.77
CA MET A 47 -9.74 18.61 -4.64
C MET A 47 -8.65 18.30 -3.61
N ALA A 48 -7.49 17.77 -4.05
CA ALA A 48 -6.37 17.38 -3.19
C ALA A 48 -5.75 18.56 -2.41
N THR A 49 -5.89 19.77 -2.92
CA THR A 49 -5.36 21.02 -2.34
C THR A 49 -6.43 21.89 -1.68
N ASN A 50 -7.68 21.40 -1.58
CA ASN A 50 -8.78 22.15 -1.01
C ASN A 50 -8.52 22.49 0.46
N ARG A 51 -8.39 23.79 0.77
CA ARG A 51 -8.05 24.27 2.12
C ARG A 51 -9.09 23.95 3.19
N TRP A 52 -10.35 23.77 2.82
CA TRP A 52 -11.47 23.75 3.78
C TRP A 52 -12.06 22.35 3.97
N ASP A 53 -11.98 21.49 2.96
CA ASP A 53 -12.67 20.20 2.95
C ASP A 53 -11.68 19.03 2.92
N ALA A 54 -11.60 18.31 4.04
CA ALA A 54 -10.73 17.15 4.17
C ALA A 54 -11.21 15.95 3.33
N ASP A 55 -12.52 15.77 3.12
CA ASP A 55 -13.05 14.69 2.27
C ASP A 55 -12.64 14.92 0.81
N GLN A 56 -12.69 16.17 0.35
CA GLN A 56 -12.16 16.52 -0.97
C GLN A 56 -10.66 16.26 -1.06
N ARG A 57 -9.87 16.66 -0.06
CA ARG A 57 -8.42 16.40 -0.07
C ARG A 57 -8.11 14.91 -0.10
N TYR A 58 -8.84 14.12 0.68
CA TYR A 58 -8.71 12.66 0.72
C TYR A 58 -9.03 12.04 -0.65
N ARG A 59 -10.19 12.38 -1.22
CA ARG A 59 -10.62 11.86 -2.52
C ARG A 59 -9.69 12.29 -3.65
N GLY A 60 -9.28 13.56 -3.67
CA GLY A 60 -8.34 14.09 -4.65
C GLY A 60 -7.01 13.35 -4.60
N THR A 61 -6.47 13.14 -3.39
CA THR A 61 -5.24 12.37 -3.19
C THR A 61 -5.37 10.93 -3.69
N GLN A 62 -6.48 10.25 -3.40
CA GLN A 62 -6.73 8.88 -3.87
C GLN A 62 -6.86 8.79 -5.39
N LEU A 63 -7.54 9.76 -6.02
CA LEU A 63 -7.69 9.82 -7.47
C LEU A 63 -6.33 9.99 -8.15
N LEU A 64 -5.50 10.91 -7.64
CA LEU A 64 -4.15 11.12 -8.14
C LEU A 64 -3.27 9.91 -7.91
N SER A 65 -3.34 9.28 -6.73
CA SER A 65 -2.57 8.09 -6.40
C SER A 65 -2.87 6.91 -7.33
N ASN A 66 -4.11 6.76 -7.80
CA ASN A 66 -4.48 5.66 -8.70
C ASN A 66 -4.24 5.99 -10.19
N ALA A 67 -3.72 7.17 -10.51
CA ALA A 67 -3.45 7.59 -11.88
C ALA A 67 -2.08 7.06 -12.38
N PRO A 68 -1.91 6.85 -13.70
CA PRO A 68 -0.66 6.34 -14.26
C PRO A 68 0.53 7.30 -14.12
N PHE A 69 0.27 8.60 -13.92
CA PHE A 69 1.28 9.66 -13.77
C PHE A 69 1.60 9.98 -12.30
N ALA A 70 1.06 9.24 -11.34
CA ALA A 70 1.18 9.55 -9.91
C ALA A 70 2.62 9.62 -9.38
N GLY A 71 3.57 8.96 -10.06
CA GLY A 71 4.99 8.99 -9.71
C GLY A 71 5.76 10.20 -10.23
N GLU A 72 5.13 11.14 -10.94
CA GLU A 72 5.82 12.37 -11.32
C GLU A 72 6.14 13.23 -10.09
N ALA A 73 7.29 13.91 -10.13
CA ALA A 73 7.84 14.65 -8.98
C ALA A 73 6.86 15.66 -8.37
N VAL A 74 5.99 16.28 -9.20
CA VAL A 74 4.99 17.24 -8.73
C VAL A 74 3.93 16.58 -7.84
N TYR A 75 3.50 15.36 -8.15
CA TYR A 75 2.52 14.63 -7.35
C TYR A 75 3.16 14.02 -6.11
N LEU A 76 4.40 13.54 -6.21
CA LEU A 76 5.15 13.12 -5.02
C LEU A 76 5.33 14.27 -4.03
N ALA A 77 5.62 15.49 -4.51
CA ALA A 77 5.68 16.67 -3.66
C ALA A 77 4.32 16.97 -2.98
N LEU A 78 3.22 16.85 -3.72
CA LEU A 78 1.88 16.98 -3.16
C LEU A 78 1.57 15.92 -2.09
N PHE A 79 1.93 14.65 -2.32
CA PHE A 79 1.73 13.59 -1.33
C PHE A 79 2.58 13.81 -0.07
N ARG A 80 3.81 14.33 -0.21
CA ARG A 80 4.66 14.72 0.94
C ARG A 80 4.02 15.84 1.77
N ASP A 81 3.37 16.80 1.12
CA ASP A 81 2.64 17.87 1.81
C ASP A 81 1.42 17.32 2.54
N ASN A 82 0.57 16.55 1.84
CA ASN A 82 -0.64 15.95 2.40
C ASN A 82 -0.36 14.87 3.47
N ALA A 83 0.84 14.31 3.54
CA ALA A 83 1.27 13.46 4.65
C ALA A 83 1.33 14.20 6.00
N ASN A 84 1.34 15.53 5.99
CA ASN A 84 1.29 16.39 7.18
C ASN A 84 -0.09 17.02 7.40
N ASP A 85 -1.13 16.54 6.71
CA ASP A 85 -2.49 17.05 6.88
C ASP A 85 -3.02 16.84 8.30
N LYS A 86 -3.96 17.69 8.71
CA LYS A 86 -4.65 17.58 9.99
C LYS A 86 -5.56 16.35 10.02
N ASP A 87 -6.15 16.01 8.89
CA ASP A 87 -7.04 14.86 8.77
C ASP A 87 -6.23 13.56 8.59
N PRO A 88 -6.44 12.54 9.44
CA PRO A 88 -5.70 11.28 9.36
C PRO A 88 -6.01 10.49 8.09
N GLY A 89 -7.22 10.62 7.51
CA GLY A 89 -7.57 9.98 6.26
C GLY A 89 -6.74 10.52 5.09
N VAL A 90 -6.56 11.85 5.03
CA VAL A 90 -5.69 12.50 4.05
C VAL A 90 -4.23 12.07 4.24
N ARG A 91 -3.74 12.03 5.48
CA ARG A 91 -2.39 11.51 5.78
C ARG A 91 -2.21 10.07 5.30
N ALA A 92 -3.14 9.18 5.64
CA ALA A 92 -3.08 7.76 5.27
C ALA A 92 -3.11 7.56 3.74
N ALA A 93 -3.99 8.29 3.02
CA ALA A 93 -4.03 8.25 1.56
C ALA A 93 -2.71 8.71 0.93
N SER A 94 -2.10 9.74 1.49
CA SER A 94 -0.83 10.28 1.02
C SER A 94 0.32 9.31 1.26
N ILE A 95 0.34 8.68 2.44
CA ILE A 95 1.34 7.68 2.78
C ILE A 95 1.22 6.44 1.90
N ARG A 96 0.00 5.97 1.65
CA ARG A 96 -0.26 4.92 0.65
C ARG A 96 0.28 5.31 -0.73
N ALA A 97 0.05 6.55 -1.15
CA ALA A 97 0.52 7.04 -2.45
C ALA A 97 2.05 7.07 -2.54
N LEU A 98 2.74 7.54 -1.49
CA LEU A 98 4.20 7.48 -1.39
C LEU A 98 4.72 6.04 -1.38
N GLY A 99 4.04 5.10 -0.71
CA GLY A 99 4.40 3.69 -0.77
C GLY A 99 4.24 3.06 -2.15
N LEU A 100 3.32 3.57 -2.98
CA LEU A 100 3.07 3.05 -4.33
C LEU A 100 4.01 3.65 -5.39
N HIS A 101 4.38 4.91 -5.24
CA HIS A 101 5.05 5.69 -6.29
C HIS A 101 6.32 6.41 -5.86
N GLY A 102 6.52 6.55 -4.56
CA GLY A 102 7.70 7.21 -3.98
C GLY A 102 8.91 6.29 -3.94
N GLY A 103 9.96 6.79 -3.29
CA GLY A 103 11.27 6.14 -3.26
C GLY A 103 11.91 6.15 -1.88
N VAL A 104 13.18 5.75 -1.84
CA VAL A 104 13.97 5.65 -0.59
C VAL A 104 14.05 6.99 0.14
N GLU A 105 13.97 8.11 -0.58
CA GLU A 105 13.95 9.44 0.01
C GLU A 105 12.72 9.71 0.91
N ASP A 106 11.64 8.94 0.74
CA ASP A 106 10.41 9.05 1.53
C ASP A 106 10.47 8.25 2.83
N VAL A 107 11.48 7.38 3.01
CA VAL A 107 11.62 6.51 4.18
C VAL A 107 11.59 7.30 5.50
N PRO A 108 12.34 8.41 5.68
CA PRO A 108 12.28 9.17 6.94
C PRO A 108 10.87 9.67 7.30
N LEU A 109 10.10 10.08 6.29
CA LEU A 109 8.70 10.50 6.47
C LEU A 109 7.81 9.31 6.84
N LEU A 110 7.96 8.17 6.16
CA LEU A 110 7.24 6.94 6.48
C LEU A 110 7.53 6.44 7.90
N LEU A 111 8.80 6.48 8.33
CA LEU A 111 9.19 6.09 9.70
C LEU A 111 8.60 7.04 10.75
N THR A 112 8.45 8.32 10.41
CA THR A 112 7.75 9.27 11.27
C THR A 112 6.26 8.92 11.37
N ARG A 113 5.61 8.57 10.24
CA ARG A 113 4.19 8.20 10.21
C ARG A 113 3.89 6.81 10.78
N LEU A 114 4.89 5.94 10.91
CA LEU A 114 4.77 4.70 11.68
C LEU A 114 4.51 4.95 13.18
N LYS A 115 4.71 6.19 13.65
CA LYS A 115 4.43 6.64 15.03
C LYS A 115 3.28 7.64 15.09
N ASP A 116 2.44 7.72 14.05
CA ASP A 116 1.30 8.63 14.00
C ASP A 116 0.26 8.28 15.08
N GLU A 117 -0.50 9.29 15.53
CA GLU A 117 -1.58 9.11 16.50
C GLU A 117 -2.66 8.17 15.97
N ASP A 118 -2.92 8.22 14.66
CA ASP A 118 -3.97 7.45 14.03
C ASP A 118 -3.47 6.06 13.58
N PRO A 119 -4.15 4.97 13.99
CA PRO A 119 -3.76 3.61 13.62
C PRO A 119 -3.85 3.32 12.12
N GLY A 120 -4.75 3.99 11.39
CA GLY A 120 -4.86 3.87 9.94
C GLY A 120 -3.63 4.43 9.23
N VAL A 121 -3.13 5.58 9.69
CA VAL A 121 -1.87 6.16 9.19
C VAL A 121 -0.68 5.25 9.50
N ARG A 122 -0.58 4.70 10.72
CA ARG A 122 0.49 3.75 11.07
C ARG A 122 0.45 2.49 10.22
N THR A 123 -0.75 1.98 9.93
CA THR A 123 -0.97 0.81 9.07
C THR A 123 -0.46 1.07 7.66
N GLU A 124 -0.83 2.19 7.05
CA GLU A 124 -0.36 2.54 5.71
C GLU A 124 1.16 2.83 5.69
N ALA A 125 1.72 3.36 6.77
CA ALA A 125 3.17 3.54 6.89
C ALA A 125 3.92 2.20 6.89
N ALA A 126 3.49 1.23 7.70
CA ALA A 126 4.05 -0.12 7.73
C ALA A 126 3.96 -0.79 6.35
N ARG A 127 2.77 -0.74 5.73
CA ARG A 127 2.53 -1.25 4.36
C ARG A 127 3.43 -0.58 3.32
N SER A 128 3.65 0.72 3.45
CA SER A 128 4.47 1.48 2.48
C SER A 128 5.96 1.16 2.63
N LEU A 129 6.45 0.96 3.86
CA LEU A 129 7.82 0.52 4.13
C LEU A 129 8.12 -0.87 3.58
N GLN A 130 7.11 -1.76 3.49
CA GLN A 130 7.21 -3.04 2.79
C GLN A 130 7.46 -2.87 1.28
N ARG A 131 7.02 -1.78 0.66
CA ARG A 131 7.19 -1.57 -0.79
C ARG A 131 8.51 -0.91 -1.13
N ILE A 132 8.93 0.08 -0.34
CA ILE A 132 10.13 0.88 -0.61
C ILE A 132 11.41 0.16 -0.17
N HIS A 133 11.30 -0.78 0.77
CA HIS A 133 12.38 -1.66 1.21
C HIS A 133 13.66 -0.93 1.66
N SER A 134 13.70 -0.50 2.92
CA SER A 134 14.87 0.16 3.51
C SER A 134 15.34 -0.56 4.78
N PRO A 135 16.65 -0.86 4.91
CA PRO A 135 17.21 -1.43 6.14
C PRO A 135 16.91 -0.59 7.40
N ASP A 136 16.75 0.72 7.26
CA ASP A 136 16.43 1.64 8.36
C ASP A 136 15.03 1.38 8.94
N ALA A 137 14.15 0.73 8.17
CA ALA A 137 12.81 0.37 8.60
C ALA A 137 12.77 -0.83 9.56
N VAL A 138 13.83 -1.64 9.63
CA VAL A 138 13.78 -2.91 10.39
C VAL A 138 13.54 -2.66 11.88
N SER A 139 14.31 -1.80 12.53
CA SER A 139 14.13 -1.58 13.98
C SER A 139 12.76 -0.96 14.30
N PRO A 140 12.27 0.06 13.56
CA PRO A 140 10.92 0.60 13.77
C PRO A 140 9.79 -0.41 13.46
N LEU A 141 9.96 -1.29 12.48
CA LEU A 141 8.99 -2.34 12.19
C LEU A 141 8.98 -3.45 13.25
N LEU A 142 10.14 -3.78 13.84
CA LEU A 142 10.21 -4.66 15.01
C LEU A 142 9.46 -4.07 16.20
N ASP A 143 9.60 -2.76 16.43
CA ASP A 143 8.83 -2.05 17.44
C ASP A 143 7.32 -2.07 17.14
N ALA A 144 6.94 -1.95 15.87
CA ALA A 144 5.54 -2.02 15.44
C ALA A 144 4.95 -3.44 15.46
N LEU A 145 5.78 -4.49 15.56
CA LEU A 145 5.36 -5.88 15.76
C LEU A 145 5.16 -6.21 17.25
N ASP A 146 5.83 -5.50 18.15
CA ASP A 146 5.79 -5.75 19.58
C ASP A 146 4.42 -5.34 20.19
N PRO A 147 3.62 -6.29 20.73
CA PRO A 147 2.33 -5.97 21.33
C PRO A 147 2.42 -5.04 22.56
N ALA A 148 3.59 -4.90 23.18
CA ALA A 148 3.81 -3.94 24.25
C ALA A 148 3.96 -2.49 23.75
N LYS A 149 4.29 -2.29 22.47
CA LYS A 149 4.50 -0.98 21.84
C LYS A 149 3.38 -0.60 20.88
N GLU A 150 2.78 -1.57 20.21
CA GLU A 150 1.70 -1.37 19.25
C GLU A 150 0.45 -2.18 19.63
N GLY A 151 -0.58 -1.46 20.09
CA GLY A 151 -1.86 -2.05 20.48
C GLY A 151 -2.72 -2.45 19.28
N GLU A 152 -2.59 -1.76 18.14
CA GLU A 152 -3.42 -2.01 16.97
C GLU A 152 -2.95 -3.26 16.21
N GLY A 153 -3.86 -4.23 16.06
CA GLY A 153 -3.49 -5.50 15.45
C GLY A 153 -3.20 -5.38 13.96
N GLN A 154 -3.90 -4.49 13.26
CA GLN A 154 -3.67 -4.31 11.83
C GLN A 154 -2.28 -3.75 11.55
N VAL A 155 -1.78 -2.84 12.40
CA VAL A 155 -0.41 -2.33 12.29
C VAL A 155 0.61 -3.47 12.48
N ARG A 156 0.40 -4.33 13.49
CA ARG A 156 1.26 -5.50 13.72
C ARG A 156 1.26 -6.49 12.55
N VAL A 157 0.11 -6.71 11.89
CA VAL A 157 0.00 -7.56 10.69
C VAL A 157 0.85 -7.02 9.54
N GLU A 158 0.73 -5.72 9.24
CA GLU A 158 1.51 -5.09 8.19
C GLU A 158 3.00 -5.03 8.56
N ALA A 159 3.34 -4.83 9.83
CA ALA A 159 4.72 -4.88 10.32
C ALA A 159 5.33 -6.27 10.15
N ALA A 160 4.62 -7.34 10.55
CA ALA A 160 5.06 -8.72 10.32
C ALA A 160 5.30 -8.99 8.83
N SER A 161 4.36 -8.60 7.98
CA SER A 161 4.42 -8.77 6.52
C SER A 161 5.56 -7.97 5.88
N ALA A 162 5.85 -6.76 6.38
CA ALA A 162 6.99 -5.96 5.97
C ALA A 162 8.32 -6.62 6.36
N LEU A 163 8.40 -7.14 7.59
CA LEU A 163 9.57 -7.82 8.14
C LEU A 163 9.94 -9.09 7.36
N GLY A 164 8.98 -9.78 6.73
CA GLY A 164 9.20 -10.95 5.89
C GLY A 164 10.10 -10.75 4.66
N GLN A 165 10.54 -9.51 4.40
CA GLN A 165 11.46 -9.17 3.32
C GLN A 165 12.90 -8.91 3.80
N TYR A 166 13.13 -8.84 5.11
CA TYR A 166 14.42 -8.47 5.69
C TYR A 166 15.12 -9.72 6.27
N PRO A 167 16.10 -10.32 5.55
CA PRO A 167 16.79 -11.53 5.98
C PRO A 167 17.82 -11.23 7.08
N GLN A 168 17.33 -10.95 8.29
CA GLN A 168 18.15 -10.71 9.48
C GLN A 168 17.76 -11.68 10.59
N SER A 169 18.75 -12.18 11.33
CA SER A 169 18.56 -13.15 12.41
C SER A 169 17.57 -12.64 13.47
N ARG A 170 17.72 -11.38 13.89
CA ARG A 170 16.80 -10.72 14.83
C ARG A 170 15.35 -10.62 14.33
N VAL A 171 15.14 -10.56 13.01
CA VAL A 171 13.80 -10.52 12.41
C VAL A 171 13.13 -11.88 12.53
N VAL A 172 13.86 -12.96 12.24
CA VAL A 172 13.36 -14.33 12.41
C VAL A 172 13.01 -14.59 13.87
N GLU A 173 13.88 -14.19 14.81
CA GLU A 173 13.60 -14.32 16.25
C GLU A 173 12.32 -13.60 16.68
N ALA A 174 12.15 -12.35 16.25
CA ALA A 174 10.96 -11.56 16.58
C ALA A 174 9.68 -12.14 15.96
N LEU A 175 9.75 -12.61 14.70
CA LEU A 175 8.64 -13.28 14.05
C LEU A 175 8.27 -14.57 14.79
N ILE A 176 9.25 -15.42 15.15
CA ILE A 176 8.98 -16.63 15.94
C ILE A 176 8.33 -16.28 17.28
N ALA A 177 8.78 -15.22 17.96
CA ALA A 177 8.16 -14.75 19.20
C ALA A 177 6.69 -14.32 18.99
N ALA A 178 6.39 -13.65 17.87
CA ALA A 178 5.06 -13.15 17.53
C ALA A 178 4.06 -14.22 17.06
N MET A 179 4.48 -15.49 16.86
CA MET A 179 3.57 -16.59 16.48
C MET A 179 2.51 -16.94 17.54
N GLY A 180 2.73 -16.51 18.78
CA GLY A 180 1.79 -16.71 19.89
C GLY A 180 0.83 -15.54 20.11
N ASP A 181 0.69 -14.61 19.15
CA ASP A 181 -0.23 -13.47 19.30
C ASP A 181 -1.69 -13.98 19.36
N GLU A 182 -2.51 -13.25 20.12
CA GLU A 182 -3.94 -13.51 20.30
C GLU A 182 -4.70 -13.43 18.97
N LYS A 183 -4.25 -12.58 18.04
CA LYS A 183 -4.89 -12.36 16.75
C LYS A 183 -4.35 -13.32 15.69
N LEU A 184 -5.22 -14.20 15.21
CA LEU A 184 -4.91 -15.17 14.15
C LEU A 184 -4.31 -14.55 12.87
N ALA A 185 -4.72 -13.34 12.51
CA ALA A 185 -4.19 -12.62 11.35
C ALA A 185 -2.68 -12.34 11.47
N ILE A 186 -2.19 -12.06 12.68
CA ILE A 186 -0.77 -11.84 12.95
C ILE A 186 -0.02 -13.15 12.81
N ASN A 187 -0.53 -14.23 13.40
CA ASN A 187 0.09 -15.56 13.32
C ASN A 187 0.23 -16.04 11.86
N ALA A 188 -0.79 -15.79 11.03
CA ALA A 188 -0.75 -16.09 9.60
C ALA A 188 0.30 -15.26 8.86
N ALA A 189 0.33 -13.93 9.08
CA ALA A 189 1.32 -13.05 8.47
C ALA A 189 2.76 -13.40 8.88
N VAL A 190 2.95 -13.78 10.15
CA VAL A 190 4.22 -14.24 10.70
C VAL A 190 4.67 -15.55 10.06
N GLN A 191 3.77 -16.54 9.94
CA GLN A 191 4.07 -17.81 9.28
C GLN A 191 4.47 -17.58 7.81
N ASP A 192 3.72 -16.75 7.08
CA ASP A 192 4.02 -16.41 5.68
C ASP A 192 5.38 -15.72 5.54
N SER A 193 5.71 -14.82 6.47
CA SER A 193 6.98 -14.11 6.52
C SER A 193 8.15 -15.05 6.82
N LEU A 194 8.00 -15.95 7.80
CA LEU A 194 9.01 -16.97 8.11
C LEU A 194 9.22 -17.94 6.94
N ARG A 195 8.14 -18.36 6.28
CA ARG A 195 8.22 -19.19 5.07
C ARG A 195 8.96 -18.47 3.95
N THR A 196 8.70 -17.18 3.76
CA THR A 196 9.38 -16.36 2.75
C THR A 196 10.88 -16.23 3.02
N LEU A 197 11.27 -15.97 4.28
CA LEU A 197 12.67 -15.77 4.65
C LEU A 197 13.50 -17.07 4.64
N THR A 198 12.90 -18.16 5.12
CA THR A 198 13.60 -19.42 5.44
C THR A 198 13.38 -20.53 4.41
N GLY A 199 12.30 -20.46 3.64
CA GLY A 199 11.84 -21.54 2.76
C GLY A 199 11.26 -22.75 3.49
N GLN A 200 11.13 -22.71 4.81
CA GLN A 200 10.55 -23.78 5.63
C GLN A 200 9.07 -23.50 5.95
N ASP A 201 8.31 -24.54 6.27
CA ASP A 201 6.93 -24.42 6.74
C ASP A 201 6.67 -25.43 7.85
N PHE A 202 6.65 -24.95 9.09
CA PHE A 202 6.28 -25.73 10.27
C PHE A 202 4.88 -25.36 10.78
N GLY A 203 4.07 -24.66 9.98
CA GLY A 203 2.78 -24.17 10.43
C GLY A 203 2.92 -23.09 11.51
N VAL A 204 1.97 -23.11 12.44
CA VAL A 204 1.92 -22.23 13.63
C VAL A 204 2.64 -22.83 14.84
N ASP A 205 3.40 -23.92 14.67
CA ASP A 205 4.15 -24.55 15.76
C ASP A 205 5.41 -23.74 16.10
N GLN A 206 5.28 -22.84 17.07
CA GLN A 206 6.37 -22.01 17.55
C GLN A 206 7.57 -22.84 18.06
N ALA A 207 7.33 -23.98 18.70
CA ALA A 207 8.40 -24.81 19.26
C ALA A 207 9.23 -25.48 18.16
N ALA A 208 8.58 -25.93 17.09
CA ALA A 208 9.25 -26.45 15.90
C ALA A 208 10.13 -25.37 15.25
N TRP A 209 9.60 -24.16 15.07
CA TRP A 209 10.37 -23.02 14.55
C TRP A 209 11.58 -22.67 15.43
N GLN A 210 11.41 -22.59 16.76
CA GLN A 210 12.51 -22.32 17.69
C GLN A 210 13.59 -23.40 17.65
N THR A 211 13.18 -24.68 17.58
CA THR A 211 14.12 -25.81 17.54
C THR A 211 14.93 -25.78 16.25
N TRP A 212 14.26 -25.56 15.11
CA TRP A 212 14.92 -25.43 13.82
C TRP A 212 15.87 -24.23 13.79
N TYR A 213 15.46 -23.06 14.29
CA TYR A 213 16.31 -21.86 14.30
C TYR A 213 17.58 -22.07 15.13
N LYS A 214 17.49 -22.70 16.31
CA LYS A 214 18.66 -23.06 17.14
C LYS A 214 19.64 -24.02 16.44
N GLN A 215 19.15 -24.87 15.55
CA GLN A 215 19.97 -25.81 14.78
C GLN A 215 20.66 -25.17 13.57
N ASN A 216 20.25 -23.96 13.19
CA ASN A 216 20.75 -23.24 12.01
C ASN A 216 21.36 -21.88 12.42
N PRO A 217 22.43 -21.86 13.24
CA PRO A 217 23.13 -20.63 13.55
C PRO A 217 23.70 -20.00 12.28
N GLY A 218 23.60 -18.67 12.15
CA GLY A 218 24.13 -17.96 10.98
C GLY A 218 23.29 -18.11 9.71
N LEU A 219 21.97 -18.26 9.84
CA LEU A 219 21.00 -18.47 8.75
C LEU A 219 21.16 -17.51 7.56
N PHE A 220 21.71 -16.32 7.78
CA PHE A 220 21.93 -15.31 6.74
C PHE A 220 23.41 -14.90 6.54
N ASP A 221 24.36 -15.51 7.26
CA ASP A 221 25.78 -15.14 7.23
C ASP A 221 26.44 -15.41 5.87
N ALA A 222 25.88 -16.34 5.09
CA ALA A 222 26.42 -16.79 3.81
C ALA A 222 25.70 -16.21 2.57
N ARG A 223 24.67 -15.36 2.74
CA ARG A 223 23.90 -14.88 1.59
C ARG A 223 24.55 -13.64 0.96
N ALA A 224 25.15 -13.84 -0.22
CA ALA A 224 25.21 -12.79 -1.24
C ALA A 224 23.80 -12.22 -1.42
N ALA A 225 23.70 -10.89 -1.47
CA ALA A 225 22.48 -10.08 -1.48
C ALA A 225 21.18 -10.83 -1.84
N TYR A 226 20.17 -10.76 -0.98
CA TYR A 226 18.86 -11.35 -1.28
C TYR A 226 18.26 -10.72 -2.54
N ILE A 227 18.29 -11.49 -3.62
CA ILE A 227 17.68 -11.12 -4.90
C ILE A 227 16.23 -11.59 -4.83
N TYR A 228 15.28 -10.67 -5.06
CA TYR A 228 13.88 -11.05 -5.12
C TYR A 228 13.68 -12.15 -6.17
N PRO A 229 12.98 -13.25 -5.83
CA PRO A 229 12.66 -14.25 -6.83
C PRO A 229 11.79 -13.61 -7.90
N VAL A 230 12.08 -13.91 -9.16
CA VAL A 230 11.33 -13.38 -10.31
C VAL A 230 9.86 -13.75 -10.17
N PHE A 231 8.98 -12.75 -10.03
CA PHE A 231 7.55 -13.00 -10.09
C PHE A 231 7.18 -13.50 -11.48
N ARG A 232 6.73 -14.76 -11.55
CA ARG A 232 6.20 -15.36 -12.77
C ARG A 232 4.70 -15.43 -12.66
N ARG A 233 4.00 -14.54 -13.36
CA ARG A 233 2.55 -14.67 -13.45
C ARG A 233 2.17 -15.98 -14.16
N PRO A 234 1.03 -16.59 -13.82
CA PRO A 234 0.48 -17.69 -14.59
C PRO A 234 0.33 -17.29 -16.06
N ARG A 235 0.72 -18.20 -16.96
CA ARG A 235 0.54 -18.00 -18.40
C ARG A 235 -0.94 -17.98 -18.72
N ARG A 236 -1.36 -17.02 -19.53
CA ARG A 236 -2.69 -17.03 -20.14
C ARG A 236 -2.71 -18.12 -21.22
N TRP A 237 -3.89 -18.64 -21.54
CA TRP A 237 -3.99 -19.80 -22.44
C TRP A 237 -3.38 -19.55 -23.83
N TRP A 238 -3.42 -18.33 -24.36
CA TRP A 238 -2.84 -17.98 -25.67
C TRP A 238 -1.31 -17.82 -25.65
N GLU A 239 -0.69 -17.72 -24.48
CA GLU A 239 0.78 -17.65 -24.31
C GLU A 239 1.44 -19.04 -24.39
N TYR A 240 0.64 -20.08 -24.57
CA TYR A 240 1.10 -21.43 -24.90
C TYR A 240 1.22 -21.66 -26.41
N LEU A 241 0.79 -20.70 -27.25
CA LEU A 241 0.90 -20.80 -28.71
C LEU A 241 2.36 -20.66 -29.16
N PRO A 242 2.85 -21.50 -30.09
CA PRO A 242 4.28 -21.62 -30.41
C PRO A 242 4.94 -20.38 -31.06
N PHE A 243 4.14 -19.40 -31.50
CA PHE A 243 4.60 -18.16 -32.14
C PHE A 243 4.41 -16.93 -31.24
N VAL A 244 3.88 -17.09 -30.03
CA VAL A 244 3.75 -16.01 -29.05
C VAL A 244 5.01 -16.02 -28.18
N PRO A 245 5.83 -14.95 -28.17
CA PRO A 245 7.02 -14.91 -27.33
C PRO A 245 6.60 -14.94 -25.85
N PRO A 246 7.41 -15.56 -24.97
CA PRO A 246 7.14 -15.53 -23.54
C PRO A 246 7.08 -14.07 -23.06
N PRO A 247 6.19 -13.74 -22.11
CA PRO A 247 6.10 -12.39 -21.58
C PRO A 247 7.47 -12.00 -20.97
N PRO A 248 7.86 -10.71 -21.05
CA PRO A 248 9.01 -10.22 -20.32
C PRO A 248 8.74 -10.43 -18.83
N ASN A 249 9.49 -11.33 -18.21
CA ASN A 249 9.47 -11.47 -16.76
C ASN A 249 10.38 -10.39 -16.16
N GLU A 250 10.07 -9.97 -14.94
CA GLU A 250 10.98 -9.14 -14.17
C GLU A 250 12.34 -9.84 -14.06
N VAL A 251 13.43 -9.08 -14.19
CA VAL A 251 14.76 -9.62 -13.96
C VAL A 251 14.94 -9.72 -12.45
N ALA A 252 15.54 -10.81 -11.97
CA ALA A 252 15.87 -10.95 -10.57
C ALA A 252 16.76 -9.75 -10.18
N ALA A 253 16.26 -8.89 -9.30
CA ALA A 253 16.92 -7.66 -8.92
C ALA A 253 16.98 -7.56 -7.40
N MET A 254 17.97 -6.82 -6.91
CA MET A 254 17.98 -6.40 -5.52
C MET A 254 16.83 -5.41 -5.30
N PRO A 255 16.14 -5.46 -4.16
CA PRO A 255 15.14 -4.47 -3.85
C PRO A 255 15.77 -3.07 -3.80
N VAL A 256 14.99 -2.08 -4.25
CA VAL A 256 15.41 -0.68 -4.26
C VAL A 256 15.77 -0.27 -2.83
N GLY A 257 16.91 0.43 -2.63
CA GLY A 257 17.30 0.94 -1.30
C GLY A 257 18.24 0.06 -0.47
N VAL A 258 18.59 -1.16 -0.93
CA VAL A 258 19.60 -1.99 -0.28
C VAL A 258 20.94 -1.85 -0.97
N ASN A 259 21.95 -1.40 -0.21
CA ASN A 259 23.35 -1.45 -0.64
C ASN A 259 23.88 -2.89 -0.44
N PRO A 260 24.46 -3.53 -1.47
CA PRO A 260 25.03 -4.88 -1.37
C PRO A 260 26.01 -5.06 -0.19
N ASN A 261 26.67 -3.98 0.23
CA ASN A 261 27.68 -4.00 1.29
C ASN A 261 27.09 -3.86 2.71
N ASP A 262 25.81 -3.50 2.83
CA ASP A 262 25.15 -3.25 4.12
C ASP A 262 24.36 -4.47 4.64
N ILE A 263 24.40 -5.59 3.91
CA ILE A 263 23.64 -6.81 4.21
C ILE A 263 24.52 -7.69 5.11
N GLY A 264 24.15 -7.80 6.39
CA GLY A 264 24.87 -8.60 7.40
C GLY A 264 25.78 -7.78 8.33
N ALA A 265 25.95 -6.49 8.09
CA ALA A 265 26.59 -5.58 9.03
C ALA A 265 25.59 -5.19 10.12
N GLU A 266 25.93 -5.41 11.40
CA GLU A 266 25.14 -4.83 12.48
C GLU A 266 25.26 -3.30 12.44
N PRO A 267 24.29 -2.52 12.97
CA PRO A 267 24.41 -1.05 13.03
C PRO A 267 25.68 -0.57 13.76
N SER A 268 26.27 -1.43 14.59
CA SER A 268 27.56 -1.24 15.29
C SER A 268 28.78 -1.29 14.36
N ASP A 269 28.66 -1.86 13.15
CA ASP A 269 29.77 -2.06 12.22
C ASP A 269 29.97 -0.89 11.24
N LYS A 270 29.04 0.07 11.19
CA LYS A 270 29.17 1.29 10.37
C LYS A 270 29.85 2.39 11.18
N LYS A 271 31.16 2.56 10.99
CA LYS A 271 31.95 3.71 11.47
C LYS A 271 31.83 4.91 10.54
#